data_AF-A0A4Q3AG19-F1
#
_entry.id   AF-A0A4Q3AG19-F1
#
_cell.length_a   1.000
_cell.length_b   1.000
_cell.length_c   1.000
_cell.angle_alpha   90.00
_cell.angle_beta   90.00
_cell.angle_gamma   90.00
#
_symmetry.space_group_name_H-M   'P 1'
#
loop_
_entity.id
_entity.type
_entity.pdbx_description
1 polymer ?
#
loop_
_entity_poly.entity_id
_entity_poly.type
_entity_poly.pdbx_seq_one_letter_code
_entity_poly.pdbx_strand_id
1 'polypeptide(L)'
;MNVFQQLHVDRARHLTRRHFLQNCSVGLGGMWLGSQAFGATLKKDPANPLRPDLSHFAPKAKRVIYLHMAGSPSQLELFDYKPELAKLDGKECPKEFLEGKQFAFIQGVPKMLGSQFPFHQAGQSGQWISDRMPQFEQVIDEVCFIKSMWTDQFNHGPAQLLMHTGSQIPGSPSAGAWSTYGLGSENSNLPGFIVLTSGGKNPDAGKSVWGAGYLPSVYQGVQCRSQGEPVLY
;
A
#
# COMPACT_ATOMS: atom_id res chain seq x y z
N MET A 1 10.43 0.51 49.82
CA MET A 1 11.48 0.45 48.79
C MET A 1 11.96 1.87 48.54
N ASN A 2 13.28 2.13 48.58
CA ASN A 2 13.80 3.50 48.35
C ASN A 2 13.60 3.88 46.86
N VAL A 3 13.32 5.15 46.57
CA VAL A 3 13.16 5.70 45.21
C VAL A 3 14.30 5.29 44.28
N PHE A 4 15.53 5.19 44.77
CA PHE A 4 16.65 4.69 43.98
C PHE A 4 16.49 3.22 43.59
N GLN A 5 16.07 2.35 44.50
CA GLN A 5 15.78 0.94 44.17
C GLN A 5 14.61 0.82 43.19
N GLN A 6 13.57 1.64 43.34
CA GLN A 6 12.44 1.69 42.41
C GLN A 6 12.91 2.07 40.99
N LEU A 7 13.72 3.13 40.87
CA LEU A 7 14.33 3.56 39.60
C LEU A 7 15.22 2.48 38.97
N HIS A 8 16.01 1.76 39.77
CA HIS A 8 16.83 0.65 39.29
C HIS A 8 15.97 -0.50 38.74
N VAL A 9 14.90 -0.86 39.45
CA VAL A 9 13.95 -1.91 39.01
C VAL A 9 13.20 -1.49 37.75
N ASP A 10 12.71 -0.26 37.68
CA ASP A 10 11.98 0.24 36.51
C ASP A 10 12.90 0.39 35.29
N ARG A 11 14.14 0.87 35.49
CA ARG A 11 15.16 0.90 34.43
C ARG A 11 15.49 -0.50 33.92
N ALA A 12 15.66 -1.48 34.81
CA ALA A 12 15.89 -2.88 34.42
C ALA A 12 14.69 -3.45 33.64
N ARG A 13 13.44 -3.18 34.06
CA ARG A 13 12.22 -3.59 33.35
C ARG A 13 12.05 -2.95 31.98
N HIS A 14 12.44 -1.68 31.82
CA HIS A 14 12.42 -1.01 30.52
C HIS A 14 13.55 -1.47 29.60
N LEU A 15 14.72 -1.77 30.16
CA LEU A 15 15.85 -2.33 29.42
C LEU A 15 15.52 -3.75 28.91
N THR A 16 14.92 -4.62 29.71
CA THR A 16 14.68 -6.02 29.31
C THR A 16 13.79 -6.15 28.07
N ARG A 17 12.70 -5.40 27.95
CA ARG A 17 11.81 -5.48 26.77
C ARG A 17 12.47 -4.99 25.48
N ARG A 18 13.10 -3.81 25.51
CA ARG A 18 13.74 -3.22 24.32
C ARG A 18 15.01 -3.97 23.93
N HIS A 19 15.81 -4.37 24.92
CA HIS A 19 17.05 -5.13 24.71
C HIS A 19 16.77 -6.57 24.26
N PHE A 20 15.73 -7.23 24.78
CA PHE A 20 15.27 -8.53 24.29
C PHE A 20 14.86 -8.45 22.82
N LEU A 21 14.01 -7.49 22.44
CA LEU A 21 13.59 -7.34 21.04
C LEU A 21 14.74 -6.93 20.10
N GLN A 22 15.68 -6.11 20.57
CA GLN A 22 16.87 -5.73 19.79
C GLN A 22 17.84 -6.92 19.59
N ASN A 23 18.14 -7.68 20.64
CA ASN A 23 19.13 -8.76 20.58
C ASN A 23 18.57 -10.10 20.09
N CYS A 24 17.25 -10.33 20.19
CA CYS A 24 16.62 -11.54 19.65
C CYS A 24 16.28 -11.43 18.16
N SER A 25 16.52 -10.29 17.51
CA SER A 25 16.27 -10.10 16.06
C SER A 25 17.03 -11.12 15.20
N VAL A 26 18.31 -11.38 15.52
CA VAL A 26 19.13 -12.40 14.85
C VAL A 26 18.64 -13.82 15.16
N GLY A 27 18.18 -14.07 16.38
CA GLY A 27 17.65 -15.36 16.80
C GLY A 27 16.34 -15.72 16.10
N LEU A 28 15.42 -14.75 15.97
CA LEU A 28 14.16 -14.94 15.24
C LEU A 28 14.38 -15.13 13.74
N GLY A 29 15.30 -14.36 13.15
CA GLY A 29 15.68 -14.55 11.74
C GLY A 29 16.34 -15.91 11.50
N GLY A 30 17.25 -16.34 12.40
CA GLY A 30 17.88 -17.65 12.35
C GLY A 30 16.90 -18.80 12.57
N MET A 31 15.92 -18.64 13.48
CA MET A 31 14.84 -19.61 13.66
C MET A 31 13.93 -19.70 12.44
N TRP A 32 13.61 -18.57 11.80
CA TRP A 32 12.84 -18.57 10.55
C TRP A 32 13.63 -19.24 9.42
N LEU A 33 14.89 -18.87 9.19
CA LEU A 33 15.74 -19.52 8.20
C LEU A 33 15.91 -21.03 8.48
N GLY A 34 16.07 -21.40 9.76
CA GLY A 34 16.07 -22.79 10.21
C GLY A 34 14.76 -23.50 9.91
N SER A 35 13.61 -22.88 10.20
CA SER A 35 12.29 -23.46 9.89
C SER A 35 12.08 -23.63 8.38
N GLN A 36 12.61 -22.71 7.57
CA GLN A 36 12.61 -22.86 6.11
C GLN A 36 13.51 -24.02 5.65
N ALA A 37 14.70 -24.17 6.24
CA ALA A 37 15.67 -25.21 5.90
C ALA A 37 15.25 -26.62 6.35
N PHE A 38 14.53 -26.74 7.47
CA PHE A 38 14.04 -28.01 8.02
C PHE A 38 12.61 -28.37 7.58
N GLY A 39 12.04 -27.67 6.60
CA GLY A 39 10.81 -28.11 5.93
C GLY A 39 9.51 -27.81 6.70
N ALA A 40 9.51 -26.83 7.60
CA ALA A 40 8.27 -26.26 8.16
C ALA A 40 7.61 -25.26 7.19
N THR A 41 8.01 -25.28 5.91
CA THR A 41 7.26 -24.68 4.83
C THR A 41 6.11 -25.61 4.45
N LEU A 42 4.93 -25.02 4.25
CA LEU A 42 3.85 -25.66 3.54
C LEU A 42 4.41 -26.23 2.23
N LYS A 43 4.53 -27.56 2.14
CA LYS A 43 4.98 -28.24 0.92
C LYS A 43 3.90 -28.03 -0.14
N LYS A 44 4.04 -26.97 -0.92
CA LYS A 44 3.24 -26.79 -2.12
C LYS A 44 3.58 -27.90 -3.09
N ASP A 45 2.55 -28.63 -3.51
CA ASP A 45 2.66 -29.63 -4.56
C ASP A 45 3.15 -28.94 -5.84
N PRO A 46 4.33 -29.30 -6.39
CA PRO A 46 4.81 -28.73 -7.64
C PRO A 46 3.85 -28.96 -8.81
N ALA A 47 3.04 -30.02 -8.77
CA ALA A 47 2.02 -30.29 -9.77
C ALA A 47 0.78 -29.39 -9.62
N ASN A 48 0.56 -28.80 -8.44
CA ASN A 48 -0.54 -27.87 -8.18
C ASN A 48 -0.12 -26.74 -7.23
N PRO A 49 0.76 -25.83 -7.69
CA PRO A 49 1.34 -24.77 -6.84
C PRO A 49 0.32 -23.71 -6.42
N LEU A 50 -0.82 -23.65 -7.10
CA LEU A 50 -1.92 -22.73 -6.80
C LEU A 50 -2.99 -23.34 -5.90
N ARG A 51 -2.86 -24.60 -5.45
CA ARG A 51 -3.82 -25.18 -4.53
C ARG A 51 -4.00 -24.28 -3.29
N PRO A 52 -5.25 -23.97 -2.89
CA PRO A 52 -5.49 -23.21 -1.68
C PRO A 52 -4.90 -23.92 -0.46
N ASP A 53 -4.24 -23.15 0.37
CA ASP A 53 -3.68 -23.65 1.62
C ASP A 53 -4.54 -23.24 2.82
N LEU A 54 -4.44 -23.99 3.91
CA LEU A 54 -5.11 -23.64 5.15
C LEU A 54 -4.40 -22.44 5.77
N SER A 55 -5.09 -21.31 5.86
CA SER A 55 -4.57 -20.15 6.57
C SER A 55 -4.43 -20.45 8.06
N HIS A 56 -3.39 -19.90 8.69
CA HIS A 56 -3.15 -20.07 10.14
C HIS A 56 -4.31 -19.55 11.00
N PHE A 57 -5.13 -18.64 10.45
CA PHE A 57 -6.31 -18.07 11.11
C PHE A 57 -7.52 -18.19 10.20
N ALA A 58 -8.71 -18.36 10.78
CA ALA A 58 -9.95 -18.29 10.02
C ALA A 58 -10.11 -16.91 9.37
N PRO A 59 -10.36 -16.83 8.05
CA PRO A 59 -10.50 -15.55 7.35
C PRO A 59 -11.75 -14.81 7.84
N LYS A 60 -11.60 -13.51 8.14
CA LYS A 60 -12.73 -12.63 8.51
C LYS A 60 -13.40 -11.99 7.29
N ALA A 61 -12.62 -11.74 6.23
CA ALA A 61 -13.10 -11.22 4.97
C ALA A 61 -13.14 -12.34 3.92
N LYS A 62 -14.23 -12.42 3.14
CA LYS A 62 -14.37 -13.40 2.05
C LYS A 62 -13.85 -12.86 0.72
N ARG A 63 -13.96 -11.55 0.50
CA ARG A 63 -13.62 -10.86 -0.75
C ARG A 63 -13.07 -9.48 -0.43
N VAL A 64 -12.07 -9.07 -1.19
CA VAL A 64 -11.48 -7.73 -1.11
C VAL A 64 -11.49 -7.14 -2.50
N ILE A 65 -12.05 -5.93 -2.63
CA ILE A 65 -12.00 -5.14 -3.86
C ILE A 65 -10.99 -4.03 -3.62
N TYR A 66 -9.92 -4.01 -4.40
CA TYR A 66 -8.90 -2.97 -4.35
C TYR A 66 -8.92 -2.17 -5.65
N LEU A 67 -9.08 -0.85 -5.53
CA LEU A 67 -9.10 0.07 -6.66
C LEU A 67 -7.88 0.98 -6.59
N HIS A 68 -6.92 0.79 -7.49
CA HIS A 68 -5.83 1.74 -7.70
C HIS A 68 -6.20 2.71 -8.82
N MET A 69 -6.44 3.97 -8.49
CA MET A 69 -6.92 4.96 -9.44
C MET A 69 -5.78 5.88 -9.90
N ALA A 70 -4.99 5.41 -10.87
CA ALA A 70 -3.97 6.23 -11.52
C ALA A 70 -4.64 7.40 -12.28
N GLY A 71 -4.24 8.64 -12.00
CA GLY A 71 -4.90 9.83 -12.55
C GLY A 71 -6.27 10.12 -11.93
N SER A 72 -6.53 9.63 -10.71
CA SER A 72 -7.72 10.01 -9.93
C SER A 72 -7.81 11.51 -9.66
N PRO A 73 -9.01 12.01 -9.29
CA PRO A 73 -9.14 13.35 -8.76
C PRO A 73 -8.18 13.58 -7.59
N SER A 74 -7.71 14.82 -7.45
CA SER A 74 -6.82 15.21 -6.37
C SER A 74 -7.44 14.91 -5.01
N GLN A 75 -6.68 14.31 -4.09
CA GLN A 75 -7.12 14.08 -2.72
C GLN A 75 -7.52 15.38 -1.98
N LEU A 76 -6.93 16.51 -2.40
CA LEU A 76 -7.20 17.85 -1.90
C LEU A 76 -8.56 18.41 -2.36
N GLU A 77 -9.23 17.67 -3.25
CA GLU A 77 -10.58 17.94 -3.77
C GLU A 77 -11.58 16.83 -3.41
N LEU A 78 -11.16 15.82 -2.64
CA LEU A 78 -12.00 14.68 -2.26
C LEU A 78 -12.27 14.65 -0.75
N PHE A 79 -11.24 14.37 0.06
CA PHE A 79 -11.41 14.03 1.48
C PHE A 79 -10.37 14.68 2.40
N ASP A 80 -9.43 15.44 1.85
CA ASP A 80 -8.32 16.04 2.61
C ASP A 80 -8.36 17.57 2.56
N TYR A 81 -9.24 18.15 3.37
CA TYR A 81 -9.33 19.60 3.51
C TYR A 81 -8.07 20.17 4.17
N LYS A 82 -7.40 21.10 3.50
CA LYS A 82 -6.18 21.77 3.96
C LYS A 82 -6.40 23.28 4.10
N PRO A 83 -6.85 23.79 5.27
CA PRO A 83 -7.13 25.22 5.44
C PRO A 83 -5.90 26.11 5.26
N GLU A 84 -4.70 25.64 5.63
CA GLU A 84 -3.47 26.39 5.39
C GLU A 84 -3.13 26.51 3.89
N LEU A 85 -3.43 25.48 3.10
CA LEU A 85 -3.23 25.54 1.65
C LEU A 85 -4.17 26.58 1.01
N ALA A 86 -5.41 26.70 1.50
CA ALA A 86 -6.34 27.73 1.05
C ALA A 86 -5.81 29.16 1.32
N LYS A 87 -5.13 29.39 2.44
CA LYS A 87 -4.49 30.70 2.74
C LYS A 87 -3.32 31.02 1.81
N LEU A 88 -2.71 29.99 1.22
CA LEU A 88 -1.58 30.12 0.30
C LEU A 88 -2.02 30.22 -1.16
N ASP A 89 -3.32 30.07 -1.47
CA ASP A 89 -3.82 30.08 -2.84
C ASP A 89 -3.37 31.32 -3.64
N GLY A 90 -2.87 31.07 -4.85
CA GLY A 90 -2.35 32.08 -5.77
C GLY A 90 -1.02 32.73 -5.36
N LYS A 91 -0.50 32.47 -4.15
CA LYS A 91 0.79 32.97 -3.67
C LYS A 91 1.93 32.09 -4.16
N GLU A 92 3.14 32.64 -4.20
CA GLU A 92 4.34 31.87 -4.47
C GLU A 92 4.54 30.77 -3.42
N CYS A 93 5.00 29.60 -3.87
CA CYS A 93 5.32 28.48 -3.00
C CYS A 93 6.36 28.86 -1.95
N PRO A 94 6.07 28.66 -0.64
CA PRO A 94 7.04 28.91 0.42
C PRO A 94 8.36 28.18 0.17
N LYS A 95 9.48 28.89 0.37
CA LYS A 95 10.84 28.38 0.05
C LYS A 95 11.15 27.06 0.75
N GLU A 96 10.66 26.87 1.97
CA GLU A 96 10.80 25.64 2.76
C GLU A 96 10.29 24.37 2.05
N PHE A 97 9.33 24.49 1.12
CA PHE A 97 8.84 23.33 0.36
C PHE A 97 9.71 23.00 -0.85
N LEU A 98 10.52 23.96 -1.32
CA LEU A 98 11.39 23.85 -2.49
C LEU A 98 12.84 23.52 -2.11
N GLU A 99 13.28 23.96 -0.93
CA GLU A 99 14.66 23.82 -0.48
C GLU A 99 15.09 22.35 -0.41
N GLY A 100 16.24 22.04 -1.01
CA GLY A 100 16.80 20.69 -1.05
C GLY A 100 16.06 19.69 -1.96
N LYS A 101 15.06 20.13 -2.73
CA LYS A 101 14.29 19.26 -3.63
C LYS A 101 14.50 19.63 -5.10
N GLN A 102 14.64 18.62 -5.93
CA GLN A 102 14.70 18.77 -7.39
C GLN A 102 13.44 18.17 -8.00
N PHE A 103 12.60 19.02 -8.59
CA PHE A 103 11.37 18.60 -9.26
C PHE A 103 11.60 18.51 -10.76
N ALA A 104 11.22 17.38 -11.37
CA ALA A 104 11.48 17.13 -12.78
C ALA A 104 10.73 18.09 -13.74
N PHE A 105 9.56 18.58 -13.33
CA PHE A 105 8.64 19.34 -14.20
C PHE A 105 8.29 20.74 -13.66
N ILE A 106 8.88 21.16 -12.55
CA ILE A 106 8.63 22.48 -11.95
C ILE A 106 9.85 23.36 -12.19
N GLN A 107 9.65 24.47 -12.89
CA GLN A 107 10.67 25.49 -13.11
C GLN A 107 10.35 26.75 -12.30
N GLY A 108 11.38 27.38 -11.74
CA GLY A 108 11.21 28.59 -10.94
C GLY A 108 10.45 28.36 -9.63
N VAL A 109 9.71 29.39 -9.20
CA VAL A 109 8.88 29.35 -8.00
C VAL A 109 7.42 29.19 -8.43
N PRO A 110 6.80 28.00 -8.29
CA PRO A 110 5.40 27.81 -8.67
C PRO A 110 4.47 28.58 -7.74
N LYS A 111 3.27 28.88 -8.21
CA LYS A 111 2.18 29.36 -7.35
C LYS A 111 1.47 28.18 -6.69
N MET A 112 1.09 28.35 -5.44
CA MET A 112 0.27 27.37 -4.72
C MET A 112 -1.17 27.42 -5.24
N LEU A 113 -1.80 26.25 -5.28
CA LEU A 113 -3.22 26.10 -5.61
C LEU A 113 -3.96 25.58 -4.38
N GLY A 114 -4.90 26.40 -3.89
CA GLY A 114 -5.85 26.04 -2.85
C GLY A 114 -6.88 25.03 -3.34
N SER A 115 -7.63 24.44 -2.40
CA SER A 115 -8.80 23.62 -2.74
C SER A 115 -9.76 24.42 -3.62
N GLN A 116 -10.20 23.82 -4.73
CA GLN A 116 -11.06 24.47 -5.72
C GLN A 116 -12.55 24.28 -5.43
N PHE A 117 -12.91 23.22 -4.70
CA PHE A 117 -14.29 22.93 -4.32
C PHE A 117 -14.55 23.14 -2.82
N PRO A 118 -15.80 23.50 -2.43
CA PRO A 118 -16.20 23.60 -1.03
C PRO A 118 -16.06 22.26 -0.29
N PHE A 119 -15.67 22.36 0.98
CA PHE A 119 -15.60 21.25 1.92
C PHE A 119 -16.51 21.52 3.13
N HIS A 120 -17.08 20.44 3.66
CA HIS A 120 -17.80 20.45 4.94
C HIS A 120 -17.49 19.18 5.73
N GLN A 121 -17.79 19.20 7.03
CA GLN A 121 -17.74 17.99 7.85
C GLN A 121 -19.09 17.26 7.74
N ALA A 122 -19.04 15.95 7.53
CA ALA A 122 -20.21 15.11 7.38
C ALA A 122 -20.15 13.86 8.28
N GLY A 123 -21.33 13.29 8.54
CA GLY A 123 -21.50 12.11 9.39
C GLY A 123 -21.23 12.37 10.88
N GLN A 124 -21.38 11.32 11.67
CA GLN A 124 -21.04 11.29 13.09
C GLN A 124 -19.52 11.32 13.32
N SER A 125 -18.77 10.81 12.34
CA SER A 125 -17.30 10.84 12.35
C SER A 125 -16.72 12.25 12.15
N GLY A 126 -17.52 13.21 11.65
CA GLY A 126 -17.08 14.58 11.40
C GLY A 126 -15.98 14.68 10.35
N GLN A 127 -15.92 13.72 9.41
CA GLN A 127 -14.90 13.69 8.36
C GLN A 127 -15.13 14.82 7.36
N TRP A 128 -14.03 15.43 6.92
CA TRP A 128 -14.06 16.41 5.84
C TRP A 128 -14.31 15.73 4.50
N ILE A 129 -15.27 16.24 3.76
CA ILE A 129 -15.61 15.78 2.41
C ILE A 129 -15.90 16.97 1.50
N SER A 130 -15.53 16.83 0.24
CA SER A 130 -15.85 17.77 -0.83
C SER A 130 -17.30 17.59 -1.28
N ASP A 131 -17.97 18.69 -1.61
CA ASP A 131 -19.33 18.67 -2.15
C ASP A 131 -19.45 17.97 -3.53
N ARG A 132 -18.32 17.57 -4.13
CA ARG A 132 -18.23 16.74 -5.34
C ARG A 132 -18.52 15.26 -5.10
N MET A 133 -18.65 14.83 -3.84
CA MET A 133 -18.83 13.43 -3.46
C MET A 133 -20.19 13.14 -2.77
N PRO A 134 -21.34 13.64 -3.26
CA PRO A 134 -22.61 13.60 -2.52
C PRO A 134 -23.15 12.18 -2.31
N GLN A 135 -22.82 11.22 -3.19
CA GLN A 135 -23.21 9.82 -3.00
C GLN A 135 -22.30 9.12 -1.97
N PHE A 136 -21.02 9.49 -1.91
CA PHE A 136 -20.08 8.90 -0.96
C PHE A 136 -20.34 9.41 0.46
N GLU A 137 -20.79 10.67 0.60
CA GLU A 137 -21.17 11.26 1.88
C GLU A 137 -22.20 10.39 2.64
N GLN A 138 -23.10 9.71 1.92
CA GLN A 138 -24.13 8.86 2.51
C GLN A 138 -23.58 7.65 3.29
N VAL A 139 -22.33 7.26 3.01
CA VAL A 139 -21.66 6.12 3.65
C VAL A 139 -20.38 6.55 4.40
N ILE A 140 -20.22 7.85 4.69
CA ILE A 140 -18.97 8.40 5.23
C ILE A 140 -18.60 7.83 6.61
N ASP A 141 -19.59 7.41 7.39
CA ASP A 141 -19.39 6.78 8.71
C ASP A 141 -19.14 5.26 8.63
N GLU A 142 -19.34 4.64 7.46
CA GLU A 142 -19.07 3.21 7.23
C GLU A 142 -17.67 2.95 6.67
N VAL A 143 -16.90 4.01 6.41
CA VAL A 143 -15.57 3.91 5.83
C VAL A 143 -14.49 4.32 6.82
N CYS A 144 -13.30 3.72 6.65
CA CYS A 144 -12.11 4.10 7.40
C CYS A 144 -11.16 4.90 6.49
N PHE A 145 -10.85 6.13 6.88
CA PHE A 145 -9.86 6.95 6.20
C PHE A 145 -8.47 6.69 6.77
N ILE A 146 -7.55 6.22 5.92
CA ILE A 146 -6.13 6.08 6.27
C ILE A 146 -5.38 7.30 5.74
N LYS A 147 -5.23 8.33 6.57
CA LYS A 147 -4.49 9.58 6.23
C LYS A 147 -3.04 9.57 6.72
N SER A 148 -2.59 8.47 7.34
CA SER A 148 -1.25 8.31 7.90
C SER A 148 -0.21 7.79 6.91
N MET A 149 -0.59 7.53 5.66
CA MET A 149 0.33 7.06 4.63
C MET A 149 1.20 8.21 4.13
N TRP A 150 2.50 7.98 4.08
CA TRP A 150 3.51 8.93 3.62
C TRP A 150 4.53 8.19 2.76
N THR A 151 5.11 8.89 1.79
CA THR A 151 6.21 8.41 0.96
C THR A 151 7.12 9.57 0.57
N ASP A 152 8.39 9.26 0.32
CA ASP A 152 9.38 10.15 -0.29
C ASP A 152 9.32 10.11 -1.83
N GLN A 153 8.54 9.21 -2.41
CA GLN A 153 8.39 9.05 -3.85
C GLN A 153 7.50 10.13 -4.44
N PHE A 154 8.13 11.08 -5.12
CA PHE A 154 7.44 12.18 -5.80
C PHE A 154 7.02 11.84 -7.24
N ASN A 155 7.53 10.76 -7.82
CA ASN A 155 7.23 10.35 -9.19
C ASN A 155 6.20 9.20 -9.20
N HIS A 156 5.22 9.29 -10.10
CA HIS A 156 4.12 8.33 -10.21
C HIS A 156 4.58 6.88 -10.36
N GLY A 157 5.55 6.60 -11.24
CA GLY A 157 6.04 5.23 -11.47
C GLY A 157 6.64 4.59 -10.20
N PRO A 158 7.69 5.16 -9.61
CA PRO A 158 8.26 4.66 -8.35
C PRO A 158 7.25 4.61 -7.19
N ALA A 159 6.34 5.58 -7.07
CA ALA A 159 5.29 5.57 -6.05
C ALA A 159 4.28 4.43 -6.27
N GLN A 160 3.90 4.15 -7.53
CA GLN A 160 3.06 3.00 -7.88
C GLN A 160 3.75 1.68 -7.52
N LEU A 161 5.04 1.53 -7.84
CA LEU A 161 5.80 0.35 -7.43
C LEU A 161 5.83 0.19 -5.91
N LEU A 162 6.07 1.28 -5.18
CA LEU A 162 6.07 1.26 -3.72
C LEU A 162 4.71 0.79 -3.17
N MET A 163 3.60 1.34 -3.69
CA MET A 163 2.26 0.97 -3.26
C MET A 163 1.94 -0.50 -3.53
N HIS A 164 2.33 -1.01 -4.70
CA HIS A 164 1.98 -2.36 -5.13
C HIS A 164 2.94 -3.45 -4.64
N THR A 165 4.21 -3.11 -4.42
CA THR A 165 5.28 -4.10 -4.16
C THR A 165 6.04 -3.85 -2.86
N GLY A 166 5.78 -2.73 -2.18
CA GLY A 166 6.53 -2.30 -1.00
C GLY A 166 7.93 -1.76 -1.31
N SER A 167 8.31 -1.64 -2.58
CA SER A 167 9.61 -1.12 -3.03
C SER A 167 9.44 -0.15 -4.19
N GLN A 168 10.20 0.95 -4.18
CA GLN A 168 10.31 1.87 -5.33
C GLN A 168 11.14 1.27 -6.48
N ILE A 169 11.97 0.26 -6.19
CA ILE A 169 12.83 -0.43 -7.15
C ILE A 169 12.08 -1.66 -7.68
N PRO A 170 12.00 -1.86 -9.02
CA PRO A 170 11.41 -3.04 -9.61
C PRO A 170 12.04 -4.36 -9.11
N GLY A 171 11.25 -5.43 -9.10
CA GLY A 171 11.71 -6.79 -8.80
C GLY A 171 11.14 -7.40 -7.53
N SER A 172 10.49 -6.61 -6.68
CA SER A 172 9.71 -7.13 -5.55
C SER A 172 8.35 -7.68 -6.02
N PRO A 173 7.85 -8.77 -5.42
CA PRO A 173 6.53 -9.31 -5.76
C PRO A 173 5.43 -8.32 -5.39
N SER A 174 4.44 -8.22 -6.26
CA SER A 174 3.25 -7.39 -6.02
C SER A 174 2.35 -7.97 -4.93
N ALA A 175 1.47 -7.15 -4.36
CA ALA A 175 0.47 -7.57 -3.38
C ALA A 175 -0.42 -8.72 -3.90
N GLY A 176 -0.76 -8.73 -5.19
CA GLY A 176 -1.51 -9.81 -5.81
C GLY A 176 -0.71 -11.12 -5.92
N ALA A 177 0.58 -11.04 -6.26
CA ALA A 177 1.49 -12.18 -6.26
C ALA A 177 1.69 -12.75 -4.85
N TRP A 178 1.86 -11.91 -3.83
CA TRP A 178 1.92 -12.35 -2.44
C TRP A 178 0.62 -13.00 -1.96
N SER A 179 -0.52 -12.42 -2.34
CA SER A 179 -1.83 -12.96 -1.98
C SER A 179 -2.05 -14.34 -2.57
N THR A 180 -1.75 -14.53 -3.86
CA THR A 180 -1.86 -15.84 -4.52
C THR A 180 -0.80 -16.84 -4.06
N TYR A 181 0.39 -16.38 -3.71
CA TYR A 181 1.40 -17.22 -3.08
C TYR A 181 0.94 -17.74 -1.72
N GLY A 182 0.41 -16.86 -0.86
CA GLY A 182 -0.01 -17.24 0.49
C GLY A 182 -1.34 -18.00 0.56
N LEU A 183 -2.31 -17.65 -0.29
CA LEU A 183 -3.67 -18.18 -0.21
C LEU A 183 -3.99 -19.22 -1.30
N GLY A 184 -3.21 -19.29 -2.37
CA GLY A 184 -3.52 -20.08 -3.56
C GLY A 184 -4.65 -19.47 -4.39
N SER A 185 -5.31 -20.30 -5.19
CA SER A 185 -6.44 -19.96 -6.04
C SER A 185 -7.50 -21.05 -5.95
N GLU A 186 -8.75 -20.64 -5.77
CA GLU A 186 -9.92 -21.54 -5.86
C GLU A 186 -10.24 -21.91 -7.32
N ASN A 187 -9.56 -21.28 -8.29
CA ASN A 187 -9.79 -21.48 -9.71
C ASN A 187 -8.74 -22.44 -10.31
N SER A 188 -9.20 -23.48 -11.01
CA SER A 188 -8.33 -24.43 -11.73
C SER A 188 -8.24 -24.15 -13.24
N ASN A 189 -9.08 -23.26 -13.76
CA ASN A 189 -9.24 -22.99 -15.20
C ASN A 189 -8.68 -21.63 -15.63
N LEU A 190 -8.38 -20.74 -14.69
CA LEU A 190 -7.78 -19.43 -14.95
C LEU A 190 -6.56 -19.19 -14.07
N PRO A 191 -5.65 -18.27 -14.47
CA PRO A 191 -4.57 -17.82 -13.60
C PRO A 191 -5.09 -17.33 -12.25
N GLY A 192 -4.37 -17.64 -11.17
CA GLY A 192 -4.79 -17.23 -9.82
C GLY A 192 -4.77 -15.72 -9.60
N PHE A 193 -3.97 -14.98 -10.37
CA PHE A 193 -3.88 -13.52 -10.32
C PHE A 193 -4.16 -12.92 -11.69
N ILE A 194 -5.35 -12.35 -11.85
CA ILE A 194 -5.80 -11.70 -13.08
C ILE A 194 -5.72 -10.18 -12.91
N VAL A 195 -5.25 -9.50 -13.94
CA VAL A 195 -5.15 -8.05 -13.98
C VAL A 195 -6.12 -7.51 -15.03
N LEU A 196 -7.02 -6.64 -14.59
CA LEU A 196 -7.97 -5.94 -15.45
C LEU A 196 -7.57 -4.47 -15.51
N THR A 197 -7.16 -4.00 -16.69
CA THR A 197 -6.83 -2.59 -16.92
C THR A 197 -8.02 -1.87 -17.55
N SER A 198 -8.47 -0.78 -16.93
CA SER A 198 -9.51 0.12 -17.46
C SER A 198 -8.88 1.43 -17.97
N GLY A 199 -9.58 2.16 -18.85
CA GLY A 199 -9.16 3.49 -19.29
C GLY A 199 -8.12 3.56 -20.42
N GLY A 200 -7.75 2.43 -21.03
CA GLY A 200 -6.94 2.39 -22.26
C GLY A 200 -5.44 2.73 -22.11
N LYS A 201 -4.98 3.03 -20.89
CA LYS A 201 -3.56 3.27 -20.57
C LYS A 201 -3.10 2.29 -19.48
N ASN A 202 -1.86 1.87 -19.57
CA ASN A 202 -1.21 1.12 -18.48
C ASN A 202 -0.78 2.10 -17.38
N PRO A 203 -0.57 1.62 -16.13
CA PRO A 203 0.08 2.41 -15.09
C PRO A 203 1.47 2.89 -15.54
N ASP A 204 1.96 3.99 -14.95
CA ASP A 204 3.25 4.59 -15.29
C ASP A 204 4.43 3.66 -14.99
N ALA A 205 4.31 2.83 -13.96
CA ALA A 205 5.26 1.75 -13.65
C ALA A 205 5.08 0.49 -14.53
N GLY A 206 4.13 0.50 -15.45
CA GLY A 206 3.84 -0.60 -16.37
C GLY A 206 3.45 -1.90 -15.67
N LYS A 207 3.80 -3.04 -16.29
CA LYS A 207 3.46 -4.38 -15.79
C LYS A 207 4.15 -4.76 -14.48
N SER A 208 5.18 -4.01 -14.09
CA SER A 208 5.96 -4.27 -12.88
C SER A 208 5.12 -4.15 -11.61
N VAL A 209 4.01 -3.40 -11.63
CA VAL A 209 3.09 -3.25 -10.48
C VAL A 209 2.29 -4.52 -10.16
N TRP A 210 2.27 -5.51 -11.06
CA TRP A 210 1.67 -6.82 -10.84
C TRP A 210 2.65 -7.97 -11.12
N GLY A 211 3.95 -7.71 -10.95
CA GLY A 211 5.00 -8.70 -11.11
C GLY A 211 5.00 -9.77 -10.00
N ALA A 212 5.47 -10.97 -10.34
CA ALA A 212 5.81 -12.02 -9.36
C ALA A 212 7.15 -11.73 -8.65
N GLY A 213 8.00 -10.86 -9.20
CA GLY A 213 9.31 -10.57 -8.65
C GLY A 213 10.16 -11.84 -8.56
N TYR A 214 10.69 -12.12 -7.37
CA TYR A 214 11.44 -13.35 -7.06
C TYR A 214 10.57 -14.56 -6.70
N LEU A 215 9.23 -14.43 -6.70
CA LEU A 215 8.35 -15.59 -6.58
C LEU A 215 8.31 -16.38 -7.91
N PRO A 216 7.99 -17.69 -7.87
CA PRO A 216 7.79 -18.48 -9.08
C PRO A 216 6.80 -17.83 -10.07
N SER A 217 7.04 -18.01 -11.37
CA SER A 217 6.27 -17.37 -12.44
C SER A 217 4.77 -17.70 -12.43
N VAL A 218 4.36 -18.80 -11.78
CA VAL A 218 2.94 -19.16 -11.60
C VAL A 218 2.14 -18.12 -10.81
N TYR A 219 2.79 -17.21 -10.07
CA TYR A 219 2.16 -16.11 -9.32
C TYR A 219 2.18 -14.77 -10.08
N GLN A 220 2.65 -14.76 -11.33
CA GLN A 220 2.68 -13.56 -12.16
C GLN A 220 1.26 -13.09 -12.49
N GLY A 221 0.99 -11.80 -12.32
CA GLY A 221 -0.28 -11.21 -12.75
C GLY A 221 -0.44 -11.32 -14.26
N VAL A 222 -1.56 -11.91 -14.68
CA VAL A 222 -1.93 -12.08 -16.09
C VAL A 222 -2.91 -10.99 -16.49
N GLN A 223 -2.45 -10.04 -17.31
CA GLN A 223 -3.27 -8.96 -17.82
C GLN A 223 -4.24 -9.48 -18.89
N CYS A 224 -5.54 -9.32 -18.63
CA CYS A 224 -6.54 -9.54 -19.66
C CYS A 224 -6.56 -8.39 -20.65
N ARG A 225 -6.79 -8.71 -21.92
CA ARG A 225 -7.01 -7.70 -22.96
C ARG A 225 -8.35 -6.99 -22.72
N SER A 226 -8.37 -5.69 -22.97
CA SER A 226 -9.57 -4.86 -22.85
C SER A 226 -10.56 -5.04 -24.01
N GLN A 227 -10.14 -5.71 -25.11
CA GLN A 227 -10.96 -6.02 -26.27
C GLN A 227 -10.54 -7.37 -26.88
N GLY A 228 -11.51 -8.09 -27.44
CA GLY A 228 -11.30 -9.40 -28.08
C GLY A 228 -11.02 -10.51 -27.07
N GLU A 229 -10.20 -11.49 -27.46
CA GLU A 229 -9.82 -12.62 -26.61
C GLU A 229 -9.09 -12.13 -25.35
N PRO A 230 -9.54 -12.52 -24.14
CA PRO A 230 -9.02 -11.98 -22.89
C PRO A 230 -7.58 -12.41 -22.60
N VAL A 231 -7.16 -13.60 -23.03
CA VAL A 231 -5.79 -14.11 -22.89
C VAL A 231 -5.33 -14.64 -24.24
N LEU A 232 -4.14 -14.26 -24.70
CA LEU A 232 -3.54 -14.84 -25.90
C LEU A 232 -2.96 -16.22 -25.52
N TYR A 233 -3.35 -17.25 -26.28
CA TYR A 233 -2.80 -18.60 -26.16
C TYR A 233 -1.41 -18.70 -26.82
#